data_AF-Q3TPZ1-F1
#
_entry.id   AF-Q3TPZ1-F1
#
_cell.length_a   1.000
_cell.length_b   1.000
_cell.length_c   1.000
_cell.angle_alpha   90.00
_cell.angle_beta   90.00
_cell.angle_gamma   90.00
#
_symmetry.space_group_name_H-M   'P 1'
#
loop_
_entity.id
_entity.type
_entity.pdbx_description
1 polymer ?
#
loop_
_entity_poly.entity_id
_entity_poly.type
_entity_poly.pdbx_seq_one_letter_code
_entity_poly.pdbx_strand_id
1 'polypeptide(L)'
;MSYGENTRRLVALCDVLYGKVGDFLSWCRQENASGLDYQSCPTSEDCENNAVDSYWKSASMQYSRDSSGVINVMLNGSEPKGAYPTRGFFADFEIPYLQKDKVTRIEIWVMHDVGGPNVESCGEGSVKILEDRLEALGFQHSCINDYRASASMRRESASLHAIGDASLLISLLVALASSSQA
;
A
#
# COMPACT_ATOMS: atom_id res chain seq x y z
N MET A 1 -7.62 -1.77 -3.91
CA MET A 1 -8.95 -1.97 -3.27
C MET A 1 -9.78 -3.10 -3.88
N SER A 2 -9.82 -3.28 -5.21
CA SER A 2 -10.68 -4.29 -5.87
C SER A 2 -10.58 -5.71 -5.28
N TYR A 3 -9.38 -6.19 -4.96
CA TYR A 3 -9.19 -7.53 -4.40
C TYR A 3 -9.72 -7.70 -2.96
N GLY A 4 -9.72 -6.65 -2.13
CA GLY A 4 -10.24 -6.72 -0.75
C GLY A 4 -11.76 -6.87 -0.71
N GLU A 5 -12.44 -6.47 -1.79
CA GLU A 5 -13.90 -6.54 -1.95
C GLU A 5 -14.66 -5.96 -0.75
N ASN A 6 -14.24 -4.77 -0.27
CA ASN A 6 -14.85 -4.06 0.87
C ASN A 6 -15.02 -4.99 2.08
N THR A 7 -13.89 -5.45 2.63
CA THR A 7 -13.78 -6.41 3.75
C THR A 7 -14.16 -7.86 3.47
N ARG A 8 -14.70 -8.20 2.27
CA ARG A 8 -15.15 -9.58 2.00
C ARG A 8 -14.00 -10.58 1.93
N ARG A 9 -12.83 -10.17 1.45
CA ARG A 9 -11.65 -11.06 1.30
C ARG A 9 -10.50 -10.66 2.21
N LEU A 10 -10.22 -9.37 2.28
CA LEU A 10 -9.19 -8.77 3.12
C LEU A 10 -9.71 -7.44 3.64
N VAL A 11 -9.20 -7.04 4.80
CA VAL A 11 -9.43 -5.72 5.36
C VAL A 11 -8.14 -4.96 5.18
N ALA A 12 -8.09 -4.01 4.23
CA ALA A 12 -6.98 -3.06 4.13
C ALA A 12 -7.25 -1.83 5.03
N LEU A 13 -6.26 -0.96 5.24
CA LEU A 13 -6.46 0.27 6.00
C LEU A 13 -7.64 1.10 5.45
N CYS A 14 -7.74 1.25 4.12
CA CYS A 14 -8.85 1.94 3.47
C CYS A 14 -10.24 1.31 3.70
N ASP A 15 -10.30 0.05 4.17
CA ASP A 15 -11.56 -0.62 4.53
C ASP A 15 -11.93 -0.44 6.02
N VAL A 16 -10.97 -0.06 6.87
CA VAL A 16 -11.20 0.24 8.28
C VAL A 16 -11.80 1.63 8.42
N LEU A 17 -12.71 1.85 9.39
CA LEU A 17 -13.45 3.11 9.56
C LEU A 17 -12.55 4.36 9.48
N TYR A 18 -11.46 4.37 10.26
CA TYR A 18 -10.53 5.51 10.30
C TYR A 18 -9.58 5.58 9.10
N GLY A 19 -9.53 4.60 8.20
CA GLY A 19 -8.88 4.78 6.90
C GLY A 19 -9.90 5.24 5.86
N LYS A 20 -11.06 4.58 5.83
CA LYS A 20 -12.15 4.82 4.87
C LYS A 20 -12.65 6.25 4.83
N VAL A 21 -12.75 6.93 5.97
CA VAL A 21 -13.21 8.33 6.02
C VAL A 21 -12.20 9.33 5.48
N GLY A 22 -10.91 8.95 5.38
CA GLY A 22 -9.87 9.79 4.79
C GLY A 22 -9.48 9.37 3.38
N ASP A 23 -9.99 8.22 2.90
CA ASP A 23 -9.61 7.63 1.62
C ASP A 23 -9.98 8.57 0.45
N PHE A 24 -9.00 8.86 -0.40
CA PHE A 24 -9.08 9.83 -1.53
C PHE A 24 -9.43 11.28 -1.16
N LEU A 25 -9.43 11.65 0.11
CA LEU A 25 -9.64 13.03 0.54
C LEU A 25 -8.32 13.75 0.76
N SER A 26 -8.32 15.06 0.51
CA SER A 26 -7.22 15.97 0.85
C SER A 26 -7.78 17.15 1.61
N TRP A 27 -7.08 17.58 2.67
CA TRP A 27 -7.53 18.66 3.53
C TRP A 27 -6.36 19.36 4.21
N CYS A 28 -6.51 20.66 4.40
CA CYS A 28 -5.60 21.49 5.17
C CYS A 28 -6.28 22.81 5.51
N ARG A 29 -5.73 23.51 6.50
CA ARG A 29 -6.12 24.87 6.84
C ARG A 29 -5.31 25.85 5.99
N GLN A 30 -5.92 26.97 5.62
CA GLN A 30 -5.19 28.12 5.08
C GLN A 30 -4.09 28.58 6.07
N GLU A 31 -2.95 29.03 5.54
CA GLU A 31 -1.82 29.47 6.39
C GLU A 31 -2.18 30.67 7.26
N ASN A 32 -2.83 31.68 6.64
CA ASN A 32 -3.11 32.98 7.24
C ASN A 32 -4.58 33.21 7.60
N ALA A 33 -5.40 32.15 7.58
CA ALA A 33 -6.82 32.22 7.89
C ALA A 33 -7.32 30.93 8.56
N SER A 34 -8.53 30.97 9.14
CA SER A 34 -9.12 29.82 9.83
C SER A 34 -9.90 28.87 8.91
N GLY A 35 -10.08 29.23 7.64
CA GLY A 35 -10.82 28.42 6.67
C GLY A 35 -10.02 27.22 6.14
N LEU A 36 -10.73 26.30 5.47
CA LEU A 36 -10.11 25.24 4.68
C LEU A 36 -9.48 25.83 3.41
N ASP A 37 -8.33 25.29 3.02
CA ASP A 37 -7.73 25.61 1.73
C ASP A 37 -8.24 24.65 0.66
N TYR A 38 -8.85 25.19 -0.38
CA TYR A 38 -9.35 24.44 -1.53
C TYR A 38 -8.51 24.66 -2.79
N GLN A 39 -7.47 25.51 -2.72
CA GLN A 39 -6.57 25.77 -3.84
C GLN A 39 -5.45 24.74 -3.87
N SER A 40 -4.79 24.54 -2.74
CA SER A 40 -3.67 23.60 -2.60
C SER A 40 -3.45 23.25 -1.14
N CYS A 41 -2.98 22.02 -0.90
CA CYS A 41 -2.50 21.59 0.41
C CYS A 41 -1.02 21.20 0.35
N PRO A 42 -0.26 21.44 1.43
CA PRO A 42 1.15 21.11 1.48
C PRO A 42 1.37 19.60 1.39
N THR A 43 2.42 19.23 0.66
CA THR A 43 2.91 17.86 0.48
C THR A 43 4.02 17.53 1.47
N SER A 44 4.52 16.28 1.46
CA SER A 44 5.72 15.89 2.21
C SER A 44 6.96 16.72 1.85
N GLU A 45 7.03 17.26 0.62
CA GLU A 45 8.17 18.10 0.19
C GLU A 45 8.08 19.51 0.76
N ASP A 46 6.87 20.04 0.93
CA ASP A 46 6.63 21.37 1.50
C ASP A 46 6.84 21.37 3.02
N CYS A 47 6.24 20.39 3.71
CA CYS A 47 6.49 20.16 5.13
C CYS A 47 6.15 18.73 5.57
N GLU A 48 7.00 18.15 6.41
CA GLU A 48 6.86 16.78 6.92
C GLU A 48 5.58 16.54 7.74
N ASN A 49 5.09 17.59 8.40
CA ASN A 49 3.98 17.54 9.34
C ASN A 49 2.71 18.20 8.77
N ASN A 50 2.43 18.01 7.48
CA ASN A 50 1.15 18.41 6.91
C ASN A 50 0.00 17.52 7.44
N ALA A 51 -1.24 18.00 7.29
CA ALA A 51 -2.41 17.37 7.89
C ALA A 51 -2.70 15.97 7.34
N VAL A 52 -2.53 15.77 6.02
CA VAL A 52 -2.82 14.49 5.35
C VAL A 52 -1.75 13.45 5.70
N ASP A 53 -0.47 13.79 5.62
CA ASP A 53 0.61 12.86 5.96
C ASP A 53 0.60 12.51 7.45
N SER A 54 0.37 13.48 8.33
CA SER A 54 0.27 13.23 9.78
C SER A 54 -0.90 12.30 10.12
N TYR A 55 -2.02 12.45 9.40
CA TYR A 55 -3.17 11.57 9.52
C TYR A 55 -2.82 10.14 9.10
N TRP A 56 -2.25 9.95 7.91
CA TRP A 56 -1.91 8.62 7.42
C TRP A 56 -0.80 7.95 8.23
N LYS A 57 0.18 8.72 8.73
CA LYS A 57 1.19 8.21 9.68
C LYS A 57 0.50 7.61 10.90
N SER A 58 -0.44 8.35 11.49
CA SER A 58 -1.19 7.91 12.67
C SER A 58 -2.09 6.70 12.38
N ALA A 59 -2.80 6.71 11.25
CA ALA A 59 -3.69 5.63 10.83
C ALA A 59 -2.92 4.33 10.54
N SER A 60 -1.79 4.41 9.83
CA SER A 60 -0.90 3.28 9.57
C SER A 60 -0.35 2.67 10.85
N MET A 61 0.16 3.49 11.78
CA MET A 61 0.65 3.00 13.07
C MET A 61 -0.43 2.28 13.87
N GLN A 62 -1.65 2.82 13.90
CA GLN A 62 -2.77 2.22 14.63
C GLN A 62 -3.18 0.88 13.99
N TYR A 63 -3.32 0.87 12.66
CA TYR A 63 -3.66 -0.32 11.90
C TYR A 63 -2.67 -1.47 12.10
N SER A 64 -1.37 -1.17 12.12
CA SER A 64 -0.34 -2.18 12.36
C SER A 64 -0.34 -2.70 13.80
N ARG A 65 -0.65 -1.87 14.79
CA ARG A 65 -0.77 -2.31 16.19
C ARG A 65 -1.96 -3.23 16.42
N ASP A 66 -3.06 -2.99 15.70
CA ASP A 66 -4.30 -3.75 15.82
C ASP A 66 -4.29 -5.02 14.95
N SER A 67 -3.37 -5.11 13.99
CA SER A 67 -3.21 -6.27 13.09
C SER A 67 -2.65 -7.49 13.82
N SER A 68 -3.13 -8.68 13.45
CA SER A 68 -2.72 -9.96 14.03
C SER A 68 -2.95 -11.12 13.05
N GLY A 69 -2.39 -12.29 13.36
CA GLY A 69 -2.51 -13.48 12.53
C GLY A 69 -1.58 -13.44 11.31
N VAL A 70 -2.11 -13.80 10.14
CA VAL A 70 -1.36 -13.75 8.87
C VAL A 70 -1.51 -12.36 8.27
N ILE A 71 -0.40 -11.65 8.12
CA ILE A 71 -0.36 -10.33 7.48
C ILE A 71 -0.09 -10.53 5.99
N ASN A 72 -0.98 -10.05 5.13
CA ASN A 72 -0.81 -10.12 3.68
C ASN A 72 -0.34 -8.77 3.15
N VAL A 73 0.72 -8.77 2.35
CA VAL A 73 1.34 -7.58 1.78
C VAL A 73 1.34 -7.71 0.27
N MET A 74 0.78 -6.75 -0.44
CA MET A 74 0.78 -6.73 -1.90
C MET A 74 1.73 -5.65 -2.40
N LEU A 75 2.72 -6.05 -3.22
CA LEU A 75 3.73 -5.17 -3.80
C LEU A 75 3.64 -5.18 -5.32
N ASN A 76 4.08 -4.09 -5.96
CA ASN A 76 4.11 -3.97 -7.42
C ASN A 76 5.49 -4.36 -7.95
N GLY A 77 5.62 -5.57 -8.50
CA GLY A 77 6.86 -6.05 -9.13
C GLY A 77 7.16 -5.39 -10.48
N SER A 78 6.24 -4.59 -11.01
CA SER A 78 6.41 -3.80 -12.24
C SER A 78 6.80 -2.34 -11.96
N GLU A 79 6.95 -1.93 -10.70
CA GLU A 79 7.38 -0.57 -10.32
C GLU A 79 8.84 -0.33 -10.71
N PRO A 80 9.14 0.67 -11.58
CA PRO A 80 10.51 0.94 -12.03
C PRO A 80 11.52 1.22 -10.91
N LYS A 81 11.06 1.77 -9.78
CA LYS A 81 11.93 2.05 -8.62
C LYS A 81 12.13 0.85 -7.68
N GLY A 82 11.54 -0.30 -8.00
CA GLY A 82 11.53 -1.51 -7.15
C GLY A 82 10.22 -1.67 -6.37
N ALA A 83 9.91 -2.91 -6.00
CA ALA A 83 8.63 -3.30 -5.43
C ALA A 83 8.43 -2.85 -3.97
N TYR A 84 9.51 -2.72 -3.21
CA TYR A 84 9.53 -2.30 -1.81
C TYR A 84 10.31 -0.99 -1.63
N PRO A 85 9.62 0.14 -1.42
CA PRO A 85 10.29 1.39 -1.10
C PRO A 85 10.87 1.33 0.32
N THR A 86 12.18 1.49 0.44
CA THR A 86 12.88 1.47 1.76
C THR A 86 12.54 2.67 2.65
N ARG A 87 11.85 3.66 2.11
CA ARG A 87 11.24 4.81 2.81
C ARG A 87 9.80 4.95 2.34
N GLY A 88 8.85 5.03 3.26
CA GLY A 88 7.42 5.05 2.97
C GLY A 88 6.58 4.51 4.12
N PHE A 89 5.26 4.59 4.04
CA PHE A 89 4.41 4.23 5.20
C PHE A 89 4.60 2.79 5.65
N PHE A 90 4.64 1.83 4.72
CA PHE A 90 4.85 0.44 5.08
C PHE A 90 6.19 0.23 5.80
N ALA A 91 7.26 0.86 5.29
CA ALA A 91 8.61 0.74 5.84
C ALA A 91 8.76 1.46 7.20
N ASP A 92 8.22 2.66 7.35
CA ASP A 92 8.53 3.55 8.47
C ASP A 92 7.44 3.59 9.55
N PHE A 93 6.19 3.33 9.18
CA PHE A 93 5.02 3.52 10.05
C PHE A 93 4.17 2.26 10.23
N GLU A 94 4.41 1.18 9.47
CA GLU A 94 3.66 -0.07 9.62
C GLU A 94 4.53 -1.21 10.17
N ILE A 95 5.61 -1.61 9.46
CA ILE A 95 6.51 -2.70 9.90
C ILE A 95 6.98 -2.51 11.35
N PRO A 96 7.46 -1.32 11.79
CA PRO A 96 7.95 -1.13 13.15
C PRO A 96 6.86 -1.27 14.24
N TYR A 97 5.59 -1.18 13.85
CA TYR A 97 4.44 -1.17 14.76
C TYR A 97 3.64 -2.48 14.78
N LEU A 98 4.01 -3.45 13.94
CA LEU A 98 3.46 -4.80 13.97
C LEU A 98 3.77 -5.49 15.30
N GLN A 99 2.74 -6.09 15.91
CA GLN A 99 2.87 -6.78 17.19
C GLN A 99 3.40 -8.20 16.97
N LYS A 100 4.72 -8.39 17.18
CA LYS A 100 5.41 -9.66 16.92
C LYS A 100 4.76 -10.88 17.60
N ASP A 101 4.23 -10.70 18.80
CA ASP A 101 3.53 -11.73 19.57
C ASP A 101 2.17 -12.12 18.98
N LYS A 102 1.54 -11.21 18.22
CA LYS A 102 0.22 -11.42 17.60
C LYS A 102 0.30 -11.81 16.13
N VAL A 103 1.43 -11.55 15.47
CA VAL A 103 1.64 -11.87 14.05
C VAL A 103 2.22 -13.28 13.92
N THR A 104 1.51 -14.14 13.20
CA THR A 104 1.93 -15.52 12.94
C THR A 104 2.96 -15.61 11.82
N ARG A 105 2.70 -14.93 10.70
CA ARG A 105 3.61 -14.82 9.54
C ARG A 105 3.21 -13.65 8.64
N ILE A 106 4.14 -13.21 7.80
CA ILE A 106 3.91 -12.18 6.79
C ILE A 106 4.00 -12.83 5.40
N GLU A 107 2.92 -12.76 4.63
CA GLU A 107 2.82 -13.29 3.28
C GLU A 107 2.89 -12.16 2.26
N ILE A 108 3.95 -12.15 1.46
CA ILE A 108 4.24 -11.12 0.46
C ILE A 108 3.78 -11.61 -0.91
N TRP A 109 3.00 -10.80 -1.60
CA TRP A 109 2.54 -11.04 -2.96
C TRP A 109 3.17 -9.99 -3.88
N VAL A 110 4.12 -10.41 -4.71
CA VAL A 110 4.74 -9.54 -5.71
C VAL A 110 3.97 -9.70 -7.01
N MET A 111 3.32 -8.62 -7.43
CA MET A 111 2.33 -8.62 -8.50
C MET A 111 2.88 -7.89 -9.71
N HIS A 112 2.87 -8.54 -10.88
CA HIS A 112 3.33 -7.93 -12.13
C HIS A 112 2.18 -7.52 -13.05
N ASP A 113 2.28 -6.38 -13.70
CA ASP A 113 1.30 -5.96 -14.70
C ASP A 113 1.20 -6.96 -15.85
N VAL A 114 -0.03 -7.21 -16.34
CA VAL A 114 -0.26 -8.17 -17.41
C VAL A 114 0.36 -7.64 -18.70
N GLY A 115 1.43 -8.28 -19.18
CA GLY A 115 2.20 -7.82 -20.34
C GLY A 115 3.11 -6.62 -20.04
N GLY A 116 3.21 -6.21 -18.77
CA GLY A 116 4.13 -5.17 -18.31
C GLY A 116 5.52 -5.71 -17.98
N PRO A 117 6.44 -4.83 -17.53
CA PRO A 117 7.79 -5.22 -17.15
C PRO A 117 7.79 -6.05 -15.86
N ASN A 118 8.61 -7.10 -15.82
CA ASN A 118 8.99 -7.75 -14.57
C ASN A 118 10.28 -7.09 -14.07
N VAL A 119 10.13 -6.12 -13.18
CA VAL A 119 11.26 -5.34 -12.64
C VAL A 119 11.88 -6.06 -11.45
N GLU A 120 11.07 -6.52 -10.51
CA GLU A 120 11.52 -7.31 -9.36
C GLU A 120 10.52 -8.41 -9.01
N SER A 121 11.03 -9.61 -8.76
CA SER A 121 10.30 -10.75 -8.23
C SER A 121 10.74 -11.08 -6.79
N CYS A 122 10.07 -12.06 -6.15
CA CYS A 122 10.46 -12.57 -4.84
C CYS A 122 11.96 -12.91 -4.74
N GLY A 123 12.61 -12.51 -3.64
CA GLY A 123 14.03 -12.71 -3.41
C GLY A 123 14.97 -11.81 -4.22
N GLU A 124 14.46 -10.85 -4.98
CA GLU A 124 15.26 -9.93 -5.80
C GLU A 124 15.21 -8.50 -5.27
N GLY A 125 16.29 -7.75 -5.52
CA GLY A 125 16.37 -6.30 -5.30
C GLY A 125 15.79 -5.84 -3.96
N SER A 126 14.82 -4.93 -4.02
CA SER A 126 14.17 -4.36 -2.84
C SER A 126 13.28 -5.36 -2.10
N VAL A 127 12.72 -6.37 -2.79
CA VAL A 127 11.96 -7.45 -2.13
C VAL A 127 12.87 -8.26 -1.20
N LYS A 128 14.11 -8.53 -1.61
CA LYS A 128 15.08 -9.20 -0.74
C LYS A 128 15.42 -8.38 0.51
N ILE A 129 15.53 -7.06 0.37
CA ILE A 129 15.75 -6.14 1.49
C ILE A 129 14.59 -6.21 2.48
N LEU A 130 13.35 -6.29 1.99
CA LEU A 130 12.17 -6.47 2.84
C LEU A 130 12.23 -7.82 3.58
N GLU A 131 12.47 -8.92 2.86
CA GLU A 131 12.58 -10.27 3.44
C GLU A 131 13.63 -10.32 4.57
N ASP A 132 14.82 -9.77 4.32
CA ASP A 132 15.92 -9.69 5.31
C ASP A 132 15.54 -8.85 6.53
N ARG A 133 14.84 -7.73 6.31
CA ARG A 133 14.37 -6.88 7.40
C ARG A 133 13.33 -7.60 8.26
N LEU A 134 12.39 -8.32 7.65
CA LEU A 134 11.37 -9.08 8.38
C LEU A 134 12.00 -10.22 9.18
N GLU A 135 12.98 -10.91 8.60
CA GLU A 135 13.75 -11.95 9.30
C GLU A 135 14.56 -11.39 10.47
N ALA A 136 15.23 -10.25 10.29
CA ALA A 136 15.97 -9.57 11.36
C ALA A 136 15.08 -9.14 12.54
N LEU A 137 13.83 -8.76 12.26
CA LEU A 137 12.81 -8.48 13.28
C LEU A 137 12.22 -9.76 13.89
N GLY A 138 12.52 -10.92 13.31
CA GLY A 138 12.11 -12.26 13.74
C GLY A 138 10.67 -12.59 13.38
N PHE A 139 10.17 -12.03 12.28
CA PHE A 139 8.93 -12.48 11.66
C PHE A 139 9.19 -13.67 10.74
N GLN A 140 8.30 -14.66 10.78
CA GLN A 140 8.23 -15.64 9.71
C GLN A 140 7.64 -14.97 8.46
N HIS A 141 8.23 -15.21 7.29
CA HIS A 141 7.73 -14.64 6.05
C HIS A 141 7.68 -15.68 4.92
N SER A 142 6.88 -15.41 3.90
CA SER A 142 6.83 -16.16 2.65
C SER A 142 6.51 -15.21 1.50
N CYS A 143 7.12 -15.40 0.34
CA CYS A 143 6.88 -14.58 -0.84
C CYS A 143 6.30 -15.41 -1.99
N ILE A 144 5.31 -14.85 -2.69
CA ILE A 144 4.63 -15.48 -3.82
C ILE A 144 4.56 -14.47 -4.98
N ASN A 145 5.14 -14.84 -6.13
CA ASN A 145 4.96 -14.09 -7.36
C ASN A 145 3.57 -14.36 -7.96
N ASP A 146 2.89 -13.30 -8.41
CA ASP A 146 1.63 -13.34 -9.14
C ASP A 146 0.56 -14.25 -8.50
N TYR A 147 0.23 -13.93 -7.25
CA TYR A 147 -0.74 -14.67 -6.46
C TYR A 147 -2.03 -14.94 -7.26
N ARG A 148 -2.37 -16.23 -7.40
CA ARG A 148 -3.35 -16.73 -8.39
C ARG A 148 -4.73 -16.12 -8.27
N ALA A 149 -5.26 -15.95 -7.06
CA ALA A 149 -6.61 -15.42 -6.85
C ALA A 149 -6.74 -13.94 -7.26
N SER A 150 -5.64 -13.18 -7.15
CA SER A 150 -5.56 -11.82 -7.69
C SER A 150 -5.17 -11.80 -9.17
N ALA A 151 -4.44 -12.80 -9.66
CA ALA A 151 -4.09 -12.92 -11.08
C ALA A 151 -5.33 -13.16 -11.96
N SER A 152 -6.32 -13.94 -11.52
CA SER A 152 -7.58 -14.11 -12.23
C SER A 152 -8.35 -12.80 -12.36
N MET A 153 -8.46 -12.03 -11.27
CA MET A 153 -9.13 -10.72 -11.27
C MET A 153 -8.43 -9.71 -12.19
N ARG A 154 -7.08 -9.73 -12.23
CA ARG A 154 -6.31 -8.90 -13.17
C ARG A 154 -6.49 -9.33 -14.62
N ARG A 155 -6.55 -10.64 -14.91
CA ARG A 155 -6.84 -11.13 -16.27
C ARG A 155 -8.22 -10.72 -16.75
N GLU A 156 -9.24 -10.82 -15.90
CA GLU A 156 -10.59 -10.33 -16.21
C GLU A 156 -10.59 -8.82 -16.50
N SER A 157 -9.88 -8.02 -15.69
CA SER A 157 -9.70 -6.58 -15.92
C SER A 157 -8.94 -6.27 -17.22
N ALA A 158 -7.91 -7.03 -17.56
CA ALA A 158 -7.15 -6.88 -18.79
C ALA A 158 -7.97 -7.28 -20.02
N SER A 159 -8.79 -8.33 -19.92
CA SER A 159 -9.74 -8.72 -20.97
C SER A 159 -10.81 -7.65 -21.20
N LEU A 160 -11.28 -6.97 -20.15
CA LEU A 160 -12.19 -5.83 -20.26
C LEU A 160 -11.51 -4.63 -20.95
N HIS A 161 -10.23 -4.36 -20.68
CA HIS A 161 -9.46 -3.31 -21.37
C HIS A 161 -9.32 -3.58 -22.88
N ALA A 162 -9.22 -4.85 -23.29
CA ALA A 162 -9.16 -5.22 -24.70
C ALA A 162 -10.48 -5.00 -25.46
N ILE A 163 -11.59 -4.76 -24.76
CA ILE A 163 -12.95 -4.62 -25.34
C ILE A 163 -13.37 -3.14 -25.53
N GLY A 164 -12.54 -2.17 -25.14
CA GLY A 164 -12.69 -0.78 -25.58
C GLY A 164 -13.57 0.11 -24.71
N ASP A 165 -13.15 0.35 -23.45
CA ASP A 165 -13.58 1.51 -22.66
C ASP A 165 -12.43 1.94 -21.73
N ALA A 166 -11.59 2.87 -22.23
CA ALA A 166 -10.29 3.20 -21.66
C ALA A 166 -10.35 4.29 -20.56
N SER A 167 -11.33 4.29 -19.67
CA SER A 167 -11.45 5.39 -18.70
C SER A 167 -11.78 5.03 -17.26
N LEU A 168 -11.95 3.77 -16.88
CA LEU A 168 -12.25 3.45 -15.48
C LEU A 168 -11.64 2.09 -15.08
N LEU A 169 -10.78 2.11 -14.04
CA LEU A 169 -10.51 1.03 -13.06
C LEU A 169 -9.16 0.26 -13.06
N ILE A 170 -8.05 0.77 -13.62
CA ILE A 170 -6.69 0.20 -13.33
C ILE A 170 -5.84 1.18 -12.52
N SER A 171 -6.31 1.61 -11.36
CA SER A 171 -5.44 2.31 -10.42
C SER A 171 -5.73 1.84 -8.99
N LEU A 172 -4.64 1.48 -8.30
CA LEU A 172 -4.51 1.17 -6.88
C LEU A 172 -4.98 -0.22 -6.40
N LEU A 173 -4.10 -1.20 -6.60
CA LEU A 173 -3.88 -2.27 -5.63
C LEU A 173 -2.52 -2.17 -4.90
N VAL A 174 -1.75 -1.12 -5.15
CA VAL A 174 -0.55 -0.78 -4.36
C VAL A 174 -0.58 0.73 -4.17
N ALA A 175 -0.82 1.18 -2.94
CA ALA A 175 -0.40 2.49 -2.42
C ALA A 175 -0.99 2.70 -1.03
N LEU A 176 -0.35 2.12 -0.02
CA LEU A 176 0.02 2.99 1.11
C LEU A 176 1.54 3.13 1.23
N ALA A 177 2.36 2.37 0.49
CA ALA A 177 3.81 2.50 0.64
C ALA A 177 4.46 3.64 -0.19
N SER A 178 3.84 4.19 -1.23
CA SER A 178 4.51 5.19 -2.07
C SER A 178 3.57 5.93 -3.02
N SER A 179 3.02 7.05 -2.56
CA SER A 179 2.66 8.18 -3.41
C SER A 179 2.39 9.41 -2.54
N SER A 180 3.45 9.98 -1.95
CA SER A 180 3.50 11.44 -1.93
C SER A 180 3.67 11.81 -3.39
N GLN A 181 2.59 12.30 -4.00
CA GLN A 181 2.58 12.73 -5.39
C GLN A 181 3.53 13.92 -5.54
N ALA A 182 4.36 13.86 -6.58
CA ALA A 182 4.84 15.03 -7.29
C ALA A 182 3.85 15.33 -8.42
#